data_AF-A0A7C5JEX3-F1
#
_entry.id   AF-A0A7C5JEX3-F1
#
_cell.length_a   1.000
_cell.length_b   1.000
_cell.length_c   1.000
_cell.angle_alpha   90.00
_cell.angle_beta   90.00
_cell.angle_gamma   90.00
#
_symmetry.space_group_name_H-M   'P 1'
#
loop_
_entity.id
_entity.type
_entity.pdbx_description
1 polymer ?
#
loop_
_entity_poly.entity_id
_entity_poly.type
_entity_poly.pdbx_seq_one_letter_code
_entity_poly.pdbx_strand_id
1 'polypeptide(L)'
;MKYSSQAVAKPYFIAAIGLFVAQVVFGLIMGLQYVVGDFLFPEIPFNVARMVHTNLLIVWLLFGFMGASYFLVPEECEQELWSPKLAIALFWIFLAAGALTVLGYLLVPYAALAELTGNDLLPTMGREFLEQPTITKIGIVIVALGFIFNIGMTVLAGRKTVVNVVLLTGLVGLAVFFLFAFYNPDNLVLDKYFWWWVVHLWVEGVWELILGAILAFVLIKVTGVDREVIEKWLYLIIAMTLITGVIGTGHHYFYI
;
A
#
# COMPACT_ATOMS: atom_id res chain seq x y z
N MET A 1 -0.50 -24.52 -8.07
CA MET A 1 -0.52 -24.14 -6.65
C MET A 1 0.00 -25.34 -5.87
N LYS A 2 1.02 -25.15 -5.05
CA LYS A 2 1.63 -26.21 -4.23
C LYS A 2 0.87 -26.42 -2.92
N TYR A 3 0.30 -25.34 -2.37
CA TYR A 3 -0.53 -25.34 -1.17
C TYR A 3 -1.93 -24.83 -1.50
N SER A 4 -2.94 -25.40 -0.85
CA SER A 4 -4.35 -25.09 -1.15
C SER A 4 -4.71 -23.65 -0.72
N SER A 5 -4.11 -23.15 0.36
CA SER A 5 -4.33 -21.80 0.87
C SER A 5 -3.84 -20.71 -0.07
N GLN A 6 -2.95 -20.99 -1.03
CA GLN A 6 -2.47 -20.00 -2.01
C GLN A 6 -3.62 -19.42 -2.84
N ALA A 7 -4.74 -20.15 -2.97
CA ALA A 7 -5.93 -19.70 -3.69
C ALA A 7 -6.53 -18.40 -3.13
N VAL A 8 -6.28 -18.05 -1.86
CA VAL A 8 -6.75 -16.79 -1.27
C VAL A 8 -6.11 -15.57 -1.92
N ALA A 9 -4.98 -15.70 -2.62
CA ALA A 9 -4.36 -14.60 -3.36
C ALA A 9 -5.20 -14.14 -4.57
N LYS A 10 -6.00 -15.04 -5.16
CA LYS A 10 -6.79 -14.78 -6.37
C LYS A 10 -7.73 -13.56 -6.25
N PRO A 11 -8.60 -13.45 -5.23
CA PRO A 11 -9.48 -12.29 -5.09
C PRO A 11 -8.70 -10.97 -4.98
N TYR A 12 -7.55 -10.96 -4.28
CA TYR A 12 -6.70 -9.78 -4.16
C TYR A 12 -6.18 -9.29 -5.50
N PHE A 13 -5.66 -10.19 -6.34
CA PHE A 13 -5.20 -9.81 -7.68
C PHE A 13 -6.33 -9.35 -8.60
N ILE A 14 -7.50 -9.99 -8.54
CA ILE A 14 -8.67 -9.58 -9.32
C ILE A 14 -9.11 -8.16 -8.93
N ALA A 15 -9.19 -7.87 -7.63
CA ALA A 15 -9.52 -6.53 -7.14
C ALA A 15 -8.46 -5.51 -7.56
N ALA A 16 -7.16 -5.83 -7.44
CA ALA A 16 -6.08 -4.95 -7.88
C ALA A 16 -6.22 -4.55 -9.36
N ILE A 17 -6.50 -5.51 -10.25
CA ILE A 17 -6.71 -5.24 -11.69
C ILE A 17 -7.94 -4.34 -11.91
N GLY A 18 -9.06 -4.63 -11.25
CA GLY A 18 -10.27 -3.81 -11.36
C GLY A 18 -10.05 -2.37 -10.90
N LEU A 19 -9.39 -2.19 -9.76
CA LEU A 19 -9.05 -0.88 -9.21
C LEU A 19 -8.02 -0.14 -10.07
N PHE A 20 -7.07 -0.85 -10.69
CA PHE A 20 -6.13 -0.27 -11.64
C PHE A 20 -6.84 0.30 -12.87
N VAL A 21 -7.80 -0.44 -13.45
CA VAL A 21 -8.60 0.08 -14.57
C VAL A 21 -9.35 1.35 -14.16
N ALA A 22 -9.97 1.35 -12.98
CA ALA A 22 -10.63 2.55 -12.46
C ALA A 22 -9.66 3.73 -12.28
N GLN A 23 -8.45 3.49 -11.73
CA GLN A 23 -7.40 4.50 -11.59
C GLN A 23 -7.05 5.14 -12.94
N VAL A 24 -6.89 4.33 -14.00
CA VAL A 24 -6.57 4.81 -15.35
C VAL A 24 -7.69 5.69 -15.91
N VAL A 25 -8.97 5.32 -15.70
CA VAL A 25 -10.11 6.14 -16.13
C VAL A 25 -10.05 7.53 -15.49
N PHE A 26 -9.81 7.64 -14.19
CA PHE A 26 -9.66 8.93 -13.51
C PHE A 26 -8.41 9.70 -13.97
N GLY A 27 -7.35 9.00 -14.37
CA GLY A 27 -6.17 9.61 -14.98
C GLY A 27 -6.49 10.24 -16.34
N LEU A 28 -7.27 9.55 -17.18
CA LEU A 28 -7.72 10.08 -18.47
C LEU A 28 -8.68 11.26 -18.31
N ILE A 29 -9.58 11.21 -17.31
CA ILE A 29 -10.44 12.34 -16.95
C ILE A 29 -9.59 13.58 -16.64
N MET A 30 -8.61 13.46 -15.74
CA MET A 30 -7.73 14.58 -15.42
C MET A 30 -6.94 15.05 -16.63
N GLY A 31 -6.42 14.13 -17.44
CA GLY A 31 -5.71 14.46 -18.68
C GLY A 31 -6.54 15.34 -19.63
N LEU A 32 -7.85 15.08 -19.73
CA LEU A 32 -8.76 15.93 -20.49
C LEU A 32 -9.04 17.27 -19.78
N GLN A 33 -9.19 17.27 -18.46
CA GLN A 33 -9.37 18.51 -17.67
C GLN A 33 -8.20 19.50 -17.81
N TYR A 34 -6.99 19.05 -18.13
CA TYR A 34 -5.86 19.95 -18.44
C TYR A 34 -6.07 20.80 -19.69
N VAL A 35 -6.81 20.29 -20.69
CA VAL A 35 -7.01 20.96 -21.99
C VAL A 35 -8.44 21.46 -22.19
N VAL A 36 -9.40 20.91 -21.44
CA VAL A 36 -10.81 21.34 -21.36
C VAL A 36 -11.14 21.53 -19.87
N GLY A 37 -10.85 22.71 -19.33
CA GLY A 37 -10.84 22.99 -17.88
C GLY A 37 -12.16 22.88 -17.15
N ASP A 38 -13.28 22.90 -17.86
CA ASP A 38 -14.65 22.76 -17.34
C ASP A 38 -15.25 21.37 -17.58
N PHE A 39 -14.50 20.43 -18.16
CA PHE A 39 -14.95 19.06 -18.37
C PHE A 39 -15.31 18.36 -17.03
N LEU A 40 -16.57 17.92 -16.92
CA LEU A 40 -17.20 17.33 -15.72
C LEU A 40 -17.36 18.29 -14.52
N PHE A 41 -17.20 19.60 -14.72
CA PHE A 41 -17.49 20.58 -13.67
C PHE A 41 -18.98 20.97 -13.66
N PRO A 42 -19.65 21.09 -12.50
CA PRO A 42 -19.11 20.98 -11.13
C PRO A 42 -19.15 19.58 -10.50
N GLU A 43 -19.62 18.55 -11.21
CA GLU A 43 -19.92 17.23 -10.64
C GLU A 43 -18.67 16.47 -10.16
N ILE A 44 -17.58 16.49 -10.95
CA ILE A 44 -16.29 15.89 -10.59
C ILE A 44 -15.18 16.92 -10.87
N PRO A 45 -14.93 17.85 -9.92
CA PRO A 45 -13.84 18.80 -10.05
C PRO A 45 -12.47 18.11 -10.05
N PHE A 46 -11.46 18.78 -10.62
CA PHE A 46 -10.11 18.22 -10.80
C PHE A 46 -9.51 17.63 -9.51
N ASN A 47 -9.66 18.31 -8.37
CA ASN A 47 -9.12 17.82 -7.10
C ASN A 47 -9.79 16.53 -6.62
N VAL A 48 -11.08 16.32 -6.89
CA VAL A 48 -11.80 15.07 -6.61
C VAL A 48 -11.30 13.96 -7.52
N ALA A 49 -11.18 14.22 -8.83
CA ALA A 49 -10.61 13.26 -9.78
C ALA A 49 -9.18 12.84 -9.38
N ARG A 50 -8.38 13.81 -8.92
CA ARG A 50 -7.00 13.62 -8.46
C ARG A 50 -6.91 12.69 -7.25
N MET A 51 -7.66 12.97 -6.18
CA MET A 51 -7.61 12.12 -4.99
C MET A 51 -8.14 10.71 -5.25
N VAL A 52 -9.16 10.55 -6.13
CA VAL A 52 -9.62 9.22 -6.55
C VAL A 52 -8.51 8.50 -7.33
N HIS A 53 -7.86 9.16 -8.30
CA HIS A 53 -6.77 8.58 -9.07
C HIS A 53 -5.60 8.14 -8.19
N THR A 54 -5.09 9.01 -7.33
CA THR A 54 -3.91 8.70 -6.50
C THR A 54 -4.21 7.69 -5.42
N ASN A 55 -5.42 7.70 -4.84
CA ASN A 55 -5.74 6.77 -3.76
C ASN A 55 -6.09 5.39 -4.30
N LEU A 56 -6.71 5.31 -5.49
CA LEU A 56 -6.86 4.04 -6.20
C LEU A 56 -5.49 3.43 -6.54
N LEU A 57 -4.51 4.24 -6.96
CA LEU A 57 -3.14 3.78 -7.24
C LEU A 57 -2.54 3.06 -6.03
N ILE A 58 -2.56 3.71 -4.87
CA ILE A 58 -2.00 3.15 -3.63
C ILE A 58 -2.78 1.88 -3.23
N VAL A 59 -4.10 1.94 -3.24
CA VAL A 59 -4.94 0.81 -2.78
C VAL A 59 -4.76 -0.41 -3.68
N TRP A 60 -4.74 -0.27 -5.00
CA TRP A 60 -4.59 -1.43 -5.87
C TRP A 60 -3.20 -2.07 -5.75
N LEU A 61 -2.15 -1.26 -5.53
CA LEU A 61 -0.81 -1.76 -5.23
C LEU A 61 -0.77 -2.54 -3.91
N LEU A 62 -1.43 -2.04 -2.86
CA LEU A 62 -1.56 -2.76 -1.58
C LEU A 62 -2.29 -4.09 -1.75
N PHE A 63 -3.37 -4.14 -2.55
CA PHE A 63 -4.01 -5.41 -2.93
C PHE A 63 -3.03 -6.34 -3.66
N GLY A 64 -2.22 -5.81 -4.58
CA GLY A 64 -1.17 -6.54 -5.28
C GLY A 64 -0.13 -7.15 -4.32
N PHE A 65 0.40 -6.36 -3.38
CA PHE A 65 1.36 -6.83 -2.37
C PHE A 65 0.77 -7.88 -1.44
N MET A 66 -0.48 -7.70 -0.99
CA MET A 66 -1.18 -8.70 -0.18
C MET A 66 -1.39 -10.00 -0.97
N GLY A 67 -1.85 -9.92 -2.23
CA GLY A 67 -2.01 -11.07 -3.11
C GLY A 67 -0.70 -11.82 -3.33
N ALA A 68 0.39 -11.10 -3.62
CA ALA A 68 1.70 -11.69 -3.82
C ALA A 68 2.20 -12.39 -2.55
N SER A 69 2.06 -11.75 -1.40
CA SER A 69 2.44 -12.32 -0.11
C SER A 69 1.64 -13.58 0.22
N TYR A 70 0.31 -13.56 0.04
CA TYR A 70 -0.55 -14.72 0.27
C TYR A 70 -0.25 -15.89 -0.69
N PHE A 71 0.26 -15.60 -1.88
CA PHE A 71 0.68 -16.63 -2.82
C PHE A 71 2.04 -17.23 -2.45
N LEU A 72 3.05 -16.38 -2.22
CA LEU A 72 4.43 -16.84 -2.09
C LEU A 72 4.78 -17.34 -0.69
N VAL A 73 4.20 -16.75 0.36
CA VAL A 73 4.61 -17.05 1.75
C VAL A 73 4.33 -18.49 2.16
N PRO A 74 3.14 -19.10 1.89
CA PRO A 74 2.92 -20.52 2.18
C PRO A 74 3.98 -21.41 1.53
N GLU A 75 4.37 -21.08 0.30
CA GLU A 75 5.36 -21.86 -0.45
C GLU A 75 6.79 -21.69 0.07
N GLU A 76 7.19 -20.48 0.43
CA GLU A 76 8.49 -20.21 1.09
C GLU A 76 8.60 -20.84 2.48
N CYS A 77 7.48 -20.87 3.21
CA CYS A 77 7.41 -21.44 4.56
C CYS A 77 7.22 -22.96 4.56
N GLU A 78 6.97 -23.55 3.40
CA GLU A 78 6.70 -24.98 3.18
C GLU A 78 5.48 -25.50 3.95
N GLN A 79 4.48 -24.66 4.17
CA GLN A 79 3.25 -25.02 4.87
C GLN A 79 2.04 -24.22 4.39
N GLU A 80 0.84 -24.62 4.80
CA GLU A 80 -0.38 -23.85 4.56
C GLU A 80 -0.34 -22.50 5.30
N LEU A 81 -1.06 -21.51 4.77
CA LEU A 81 -1.24 -20.21 5.42
C LEU A 81 -1.91 -20.37 6.79
N TRP A 82 -1.48 -19.60 7.78
CA TRP A 82 -2.00 -19.64 9.14
C TRP A 82 -3.54 -19.52 9.22
N SER A 83 -4.14 -18.58 8.48
CA SER A 83 -5.60 -18.48 8.40
C SER A 83 -6.10 -18.00 7.03
N PRO A 84 -6.57 -18.92 6.17
CA PRO A 84 -7.27 -18.57 4.92
C PRO A 84 -8.55 -17.76 5.18
N LYS A 85 -9.26 -18.05 6.27
CA LYS A 85 -10.48 -17.33 6.65
C LYS A 85 -10.20 -15.86 6.97
N LEU A 86 -9.11 -15.59 7.70
CA LEU A 86 -8.68 -14.23 8.00
C LEU A 86 -8.30 -13.48 6.72
N ALA A 87 -7.60 -14.12 5.78
CA ALA A 87 -7.29 -13.50 4.48
C ALA A 87 -8.57 -13.07 3.74
N ILE A 88 -9.57 -13.94 3.62
CA ILE A 88 -10.82 -13.59 2.93
C ILE A 88 -11.62 -12.51 3.69
N ALA A 89 -11.62 -12.52 5.02
CA ALA A 89 -12.27 -11.46 5.80
C ALA A 89 -11.60 -10.10 5.58
N LEU A 90 -10.27 -10.05 5.66
CA LEU A 90 -9.48 -8.84 5.43
C LEU A 90 -9.65 -8.30 4.01
N PHE A 91 -9.74 -9.19 3.01
CA PHE A 91 -10.04 -8.81 1.62
C PHE A 91 -11.32 -7.99 1.53
N TRP A 92 -12.44 -8.50 2.08
CA TRP A 92 -13.72 -7.82 1.99
C TRP A 92 -13.77 -6.54 2.82
N ILE A 93 -13.18 -6.55 4.02
CA ILE A 93 -13.09 -5.35 4.86
C ILE A 93 -12.33 -4.24 4.13
N PHE A 94 -11.19 -4.58 3.54
CA PHE A 94 -10.35 -3.60 2.85
C PHE A 94 -11.01 -3.08 1.57
N LEU A 95 -11.63 -3.98 0.79
CA LEU A 95 -12.31 -3.60 -0.45
C LEU A 95 -13.52 -2.71 -0.18
N ALA A 96 -14.32 -3.06 0.84
CA ALA A 96 -15.46 -2.25 1.24
C ALA A 96 -15.03 -0.88 1.76
N ALA A 97 -13.98 -0.81 2.60
CA ALA A 97 -13.45 0.46 3.10
C ALA A 97 -12.92 1.36 1.98
N GLY A 98 -12.18 0.79 1.03
CA GLY A 98 -11.68 1.50 -0.16
C GLY A 98 -12.82 2.01 -1.04
N ALA A 99 -13.81 1.17 -1.33
CA ALA A 99 -14.97 1.55 -2.12
C ALA A 99 -15.79 2.66 -1.44
N LEU A 100 -16.07 2.54 -0.14
CA LEU A 100 -16.78 3.55 0.63
C LEU A 100 -16.05 4.90 0.66
N THR A 101 -14.72 4.87 0.70
CA THR A 101 -13.91 6.09 0.71
C THR A 101 -13.91 6.78 -0.66
N VAL A 102 -13.78 6.02 -1.76
CA VAL A 102 -13.90 6.56 -3.12
C VAL A 102 -15.31 7.11 -3.36
N LEU A 103 -16.35 6.40 -2.94
CA LEU A 103 -17.73 6.91 -3.00
C LEU A 103 -17.90 8.16 -2.14
N GLY A 104 -17.29 8.23 -0.96
CA GLY A 104 -17.27 9.43 -0.13
C GLY A 104 -16.72 10.64 -0.88
N TYR A 105 -15.60 10.49 -1.60
CA TYR A 105 -15.02 11.57 -2.42
C TYR A 105 -15.95 12.02 -3.55
N LEU A 106 -16.65 11.09 -4.20
CA LEU A 106 -17.47 11.36 -5.39
C LEU A 106 -18.88 11.86 -5.06
N LEU A 107 -19.42 11.50 -3.90
CA LEU A 107 -20.83 11.72 -3.55
C LEU A 107 -21.03 12.84 -2.53
N VAL A 108 -19.99 13.24 -1.80
CA VAL A 108 -20.09 14.23 -0.72
C VAL A 108 -19.02 15.31 -0.92
N PRO A 109 -19.36 16.60 -0.88
CA PRO A 109 -18.36 17.66 -0.88
C PRO A 109 -17.30 17.44 0.20
N TYR A 110 -16.02 17.59 -0.14
CA TYR A 110 -14.91 17.11 0.70
C TYR A 110 -14.90 17.70 2.13
N ALA A 111 -15.30 18.96 2.29
CA ALA A 111 -15.45 19.58 3.61
C ALA A 111 -16.60 18.96 4.44
N ALA A 112 -17.73 18.67 3.81
CA ALA A 112 -18.85 17.98 4.45
C ALA A 112 -18.49 16.52 4.79
N LEU A 113 -17.65 15.86 3.96
CA LEU A 113 -17.11 14.54 4.28
C LEU A 113 -16.21 14.58 5.52
N ALA A 114 -15.40 15.64 5.67
CA ALA A 114 -14.57 15.83 6.86
C ALA A 114 -15.41 16.02 8.13
N GLU A 115 -16.47 16.82 8.07
CA GLU A 115 -17.42 17.00 9.18
C GLU A 115 -18.16 15.68 9.51
N LEU A 116 -18.72 15.01 8.49
CA LEU A 116 -19.47 13.76 8.62
C LEU A 116 -18.64 12.65 9.30
N THR A 117 -17.33 12.65 9.06
CA THR A 117 -16.41 11.64 9.60
C THR A 117 -15.68 12.09 10.86
N GLY A 118 -16.03 13.26 11.40
CA GLY A 118 -15.49 13.78 12.66
C GLY A 118 -14.00 14.13 12.58
N ASN A 119 -13.53 14.63 11.44
CA ASN A 119 -12.11 14.96 11.23
C ASN A 119 -11.59 15.99 12.25
N ASP A 120 -12.44 16.84 12.83
CA ASP A 120 -12.04 17.82 13.85
C ASP A 120 -11.53 17.18 15.16
N LEU A 121 -11.87 15.91 15.44
CA LEU A 121 -11.40 15.19 16.63
C LEU A 121 -9.93 14.76 16.50
N LEU A 122 -9.53 14.35 15.30
CA LEU A 122 -8.17 13.97 14.96
C LEU A 122 -7.94 14.29 13.47
N PRO A 123 -7.46 15.51 13.17
CA PRO A 123 -7.42 16.01 11.80
C PRO A 123 -6.29 15.33 11.02
N THR A 124 -6.67 14.50 10.04
CA THR A 124 -5.69 13.81 9.17
C THR A 124 -6.01 13.92 7.67
N MET A 125 -7.15 14.48 7.31
CA MET A 125 -7.58 14.68 5.92
C MET A 125 -6.92 15.89 5.25
N GLY A 126 -7.02 16.00 3.93
CA GLY A 126 -6.57 17.17 3.17
C GLY A 126 -5.07 17.26 2.89
N ARG A 127 -4.30 16.21 3.23
CA ARG A 127 -2.89 16.05 2.86
C ARG A 127 -2.81 15.11 1.66
N GLU A 128 -1.99 15.45 0.68
CA GLU A 128 -1.84 14.67 -0.55
C GLU A 128 -1.51 13.19 -0.24
N PHE A 129 -2.13 12.25 -0.96
CA PHE A 129 -2.06 10.79 -0.73
C PHE A 129 -2.67 10.30 0.61
N LEU A 130 -3.16 11.23 1.45
CA LEU A 130 -3.71 10.99 2.77
C LEU A 130 -5.11 11.60 2.91
N GLU A 131 -5.86 11.71 1.81
CA GLU A 131 -7.16 12.38 1.74
C GLU A 131 -8.30 11.59 2.41
N GLN A 132 -8.10 10.31 2.70
CA GLN A 132 -9.11 9.45 3.31
C GLN A 132 -9.46 9.89 4.73
N PRO A 133 -10.73 9.73 5.16
CA PRO A 133 -11.13 9.99 6.55
C PRO A 133 -10.23 9.31 7.59
N THR A 134 -10.07 9.93 8.75
CA THR A 134 -9.27 9.37 9.86
C THR A 134 -9.76 7.96 10.24
N ILE A 135 -11.08 7.76 10.27
CA ILE A 135 -11.69 6.44 10.51
C ILE A 135 -11.29 5.39 9.46
N THR A 136 -11.16 5.80 8.18
CA THR A 136 -10.67 4.91 7.11
C THR A 136 -9.20 4.59 7.33
N LYS A 137 -8.36 5.57 7.72
CA LYS A 137 -6.94 5.32 8.06
C LYS A 137 -6.81 4.28 9.18
N ILE A 138 -7.63 4.38 10.21
CA ILE A 138 -7.67 3.39 11.32
C ILE A 138 -8.05 2.00 10.77
N GLY A 139 -9.07 1.92 9.91
CA GLY A 139 -9.45 0.68 9.24
C GLY A 139 -8.31 0.07 8.43
N ILE A 140 -7.55 0.89 7.68
CA ILE A 140 -6.36 0.46 6.93
C ILE A 140 -5.30 -0.12 7.88
N VAL A 141 -5.03 0.54 9.01
CA VAL A 141 -4.08 0.02 10.02
C VAL A 141 -4.55 -1.34 10.55
N ILE A 142 -5.83 -1.50 10.90
CA ILE A 142 -6.37 -2.77 11.37
C ILE A 142 -6.20 -3.88 10.33
N VAL A 143 -6.51 -3.57 9.06
CA VAL A 143 -6.32 -4.52 7.95
C VAL A 143 -4.84 -4.90 7.81
N ALA A 144 -3.95 -3.92 7.81
CA ALA A 144 -2.51 -4.13 7.70
C ALA A 144 -1.96 -5.00 8.84
N LEU A 145 -2.37 -4.73 10.09
CA LEU A 145 -1.98 -5.52 11.25
C LEU A 145 -2.51 -6.96 11.18
N GLY A 146 -3.77 -7.14 10.79
CA GLY A 146 -4.35 -8.48 10.59
C GLY A 146 -3.63 -9.26 9.49
N PHE A 147 -3.27 -8.57 8.40
CA PHE A 147 -2.52 -9.15 7.29
C PHE A 147 -1.10 -9.56 7.71
N ILE A 148 -0.36 -8.65 8.34
CA ILE A 148 0.98 -8.89 8.88
C ILE A 148 0.96 -10.02 9.90
N PHE A 149 -0.05 -10.08 10.76
CA PHE A 149 -0.20 -11.18 11.71
C PHE A 149 -0.38 -12.52 11.00
N ASN A 150 -1.25 -12.59 9.99
CA ASN A 150 -1.47 -13.82 9.23
C ASN A 150 -0.20 -14.32 8.52
N ILE A 151 0.51 -13.41 7.85
CA ILE A 151 1.79 -13.69 7.18
C ILE A 151 2.87 -14.05 8.21
N GLY A 152 3.01 -13.25 9.26
CA GLY A 152 4.00 -13.41 10.32
C GLY A 152 3.87 -14.74 11.04
N MET A 153 2.66 -15.16 11.41
CA MET A 153 2.43 -16.47 12.02
C MET A 153 2.79 -17.63 11.09
N THR A 154 2.55 -17.47 9.78
CA THR A 154 2.97 -18.45 8.76
C THR A 154 4.49 -18.52 8.64
N VAL A 155 5.21 -17.40 8.71
CA VAL A 155 6.69 -17.38 8.69
C VAL A 155 7.28 -17.93 9.99
N LEU A 156 6.67 -17.61 11.14
CA LEU A 156 7.15 -18.05 12.45
C LEU A 156 7.08 -19.56 12.61
N ALA A 157 5.97 -20.18 12.22
CA ALA A 157 5.77 -21.63 12.33
C ALA A 157 6.51 -22.43 11.25
N GLY A 158 6.95 -21.79 10.17
CA GLY A 158 7.48 -22.47 8.99
C GLY A 158 8.96 -22.19 8.72
N ARG A 159 9.39 -22.63 7.54
CA ARG A 159 10.74 -22.38 7.03
C ARG A 159 10.97 -20.87 6.85
N LYS A 160 12.11 -20.38 7.34
CA LYS A 160 12.55 -19.00 7.16
C LYS A 160 13.55 -18.96 6.02
N THR A 161 13.30 -18.07 5.06
CA THR A 161 14.16 -17.82 3.90
C THR A 161 14.50 -16.34 3.87
N VAL A 162 15.54 -15.95 3.12
CA VAL A 162 15.85 -14.52 3.00
C VAL A 162 14.68 -13.78 2.38
N VAL A 163 14.04 -14.38 1.38
CA VAL A 163 12.86 -13.83 0.70
C VAL A 163 11.73 -13.52 1.69
N ASN A 164 11.30 -14.49 2.51
CA ASN A 164 10.14 -14.26 3.38
C ASN A 164 10.45 -13.36 4.58
N VAL A 165 11.70 -13.35 5.06
CA VAL A 165 12.13 -12.43 6.11
C VAL A 165 12.20 -11.00 5.58
N VAL A 166 12.83 -10.76 4.42
CA VAL A 166 12.90 -9.43 3.80
C VAL A 166 11.52 -8.90 3.45
N LEU A 167 10.64 -9.76 2.91
CA LEU A 167 9.23 -9.41 2.67
C LEU A 167 8.56 -8.96 3.97
N LEU A 168 8.65 -9.76 5.03
CA LEU A 168 8.03 -9.44 6.32
C LEU A 168 8.58 -8.13 6.91
N THR A 169 9.89 -7.87 6.78
CA THR A 169 10.50 -6.59 7.17
C THR A 169 9.90 -5.41 6.41
N GLY A 170 9.78 -5.52 5.08
CA GLY A 170 9.15 -4.49 4.25
C GLY A 170 7.67 -4.27 4.61
N LEU A 171 6.91 -5.34 4.83
CA LEU A 171 5.50 -5.27 5.24
C LEU A 171 5.30 -4.61 6.62
N VAL A 172 6.14 -4.95 7.60
CA VAL A 172 6.12 -4.30 8.92
C VAL A 172 6.51 -2.83 8.80
N GLY A 173 7.57 -2.53 8.05
CA GLY A 173 7.99 -1.16 7.78
C GLY A 173 6.89 -0.33 7.13
N LEU A 174 6.16 -0.90 6.17
CA LEU A 174 5.00 -0.27 5.54
C LEU A 174 3.96 0.13 6.59
N ALA A 175 3.56 -0.78 7.47
CA ALA A 175 2.58 -0.46 8.52
C ALA A 175 3.10 0.59 9.52
N VAL A 176 4.37 0.52 9.91
CA VAL A 176 4.99 1.48 10.84
C VAL A 176 5.02 2.88 10.25
N PHE A 177 5.52 3.04 9.02
CA PHE A 177 5.61 4.36 8.39
C PHE A 177 4.24 4.96 8.07
N PHE A 178 3.20 4.14 7.87
CA PHE A 178 1.83 4.67 7.74
C PHE A 178 1.33 5.38 9.00
N LEU A 179 1.84 5.05 10.18
CA LEU A 179 1.40 5.68 11.43
C LEU A 179 1.69 7.19 11.46
N PHE A 180 2.67 7.66 10.68
CA PHE A 180 2.92 9.10 10.51
C PHE A 180 1.78 9.84 9.78
N ALA A 181 0.87 9.13 9.11
CA ALA A 181 -0.35 9.72 8.56
C ALA A 181 -1.28 10.29 9.62
N PHE A 182 -1.17 9.84 10.88
CA PHE A 182 -1.93 10.37 12.02
C PHE A 182 -1.24 11.54 12.72
N TYR A 183 0.03 11.81 12.38
CA TYR A 183 0.75 12.97 12.88
C TYR A 183 0.54 14.14 11.92
N ASN A 184 -0.22 15.14 12.37
CA ASN A 184 -0.54 16.35 11.61
C ASN A 184 -0.18 17.60 12.43
N PRO A 185 1.09 18.05 12.39
CA PRO A 185 1.57 19.23 13.11
C PRO A 185 1.00 20.54 12.56
N ASP A 186 0.81 21.53 13.43
CA ASP A 186 0.38 22.88 13.01
C ASP A 186 1.47 23.61 12.21
N ASN A 187 2.74 23.29 12.44
CA ASN A 187 3.84 23.86 11.69
C ASN A 187 3.94 23.17 10.31
N LEU A 188 3.75 23.95 9.24
CA LEU A 188 3.74 23.44 7.86
C LEU A 188 5.03 22.70 7.48
N VAL A 189 6.20 23.22 7.86
CA VAL A 189 7.50 22.58 7.57
C VAL A 189 7.56 21.22 8.25
N LEU A 190 7.12 21.14 9.51
CA LEU A 190 7.11 19.91 10.28
C LEU A 190 6.08 18.89 9.74
N ASP A 191 4.90 19.35 9.31
CA ASP A 191 3.93 18.53 8.57
C ASP A 191 4.58 17.93 7.32
N LYS A 192 5.19 18.76 6.47
CA LYS A 192 5.83 18.29 5.23
C LYS A 192 6.97 17.32 5.52
N TYR A 193 7.78 17.58 6.55
CA TYR A 193 8.86 16.69 6.97
C TYR A 193 8.34 15.27 7.28
N PHE A 194 7.33 15.12 8.14
CA PHE A 194 6.79 13.80 8.49
C PHE A 194 5.84 13.22 7.44
N TRP A 195 5.27 14.05 6.56
CA TRP A 195 4.53 13.58 5.41
C TRP A 195 5.42 12.75 4.46
N TRP A 196 6.67 13.20 4.24
CA TRP A 196 7.65 12.45 3.44
C TRP A 196 8.09 11.13 4.09
N TRP A 197 7.95 10.98 5.41
CA TRP A 197 8.18 9.68 6.06
C TRP A 197 7.12 8.64 5.68
N VAL A 198 5.92 9.08 5.30
CA VAL A 198 4.95 8.17 4.70
C VAL A 198 5.32 7.93 3.25
N VAL A 199 5.41 8.98 2.43
CA VAL A 199 5.49 8.84 0.97
C VAL A 199 6.83 8.26 0.50
N HIS A 200 7.94 8.90 0.88
CA HIS A 200 9.26 8.53 0.39
C HIS A 200 9.76 7.24 1.06
N LEU A 201 9.72 7.16 2.39
CA LEU A 201 10.18 5.95 3.09
C LEU A 201 9.29 4.73 2.82
N TRP A 202 8.05 4.92 2.34
CA TRP A 202 7.32 3.85 1.65
C TRP A 202 7.95 3.50 0.33
N VAL A 203 7.82 4.37 -0.68
CA VAL A 203 8.05 4.03 -2.09
C VAL A 203 9.53 3.75 -2.37
N GLU A 204 10.42 4.57 -1.82
CA GLU A 204 11.89 4.53 -2.00
C GLU A 204 12.59 3.90 -0.78
N GLY A 205 11.86 3.08 -0.02
CA GLY A 205 12.37 2.41 1.16
C GLY A 205 11.73 1.04 1.34
N VAL A 206 10.70 0.95 2.16
CA VAL A 206 10.14 -0.35 2.57
C VAL A 206 9.37 -1.06 1.47
N TRP A 207 8.88 -0.36 0.45
CA TRP A 207 8.27 -0.98 -0.74
C TRP A 207 9.30 -1.66 -1.63
N GLU A 208 10.53 -1.15 -1.70
CA GLU A 208 11.60 -1.82 -2.45
C GLU A 208 12.00 -3.16 -1.82
N LEU A 209 11.90 -3.29 -0.48
CA LEU A 209 12.07 -4.59 0.18
C LEU A 209 10.97 -5.59 -0.25
N ILE A 210 9.72 -5.13 -0.31
CA ILE A 210 8.58 -5.95 -0.76
C ILE A 210 8.78 -6.36 -2.23
N LEU A 211 9.08 -5.39 -3.10
CA LEU A 211 9.32 -5.63 -4.52
C LEU A 211 10.50 -6.58 -4.74
N GLY A 212 11.62 -6.32 -4.07
CA GLY A 212 12.83 -7.14 -4.16
C GLY A 212 12.57 -8.58 -3.74
N ALA A 213 11.83 -8.81 -2.65
CA ALA A 213 11.46 -10.15 -2.21
C ALA A 213 10.53 -10.86 -3.21
N ILE A 214 9.52 -10.15 -3.76
CA ILE A 214 8.63 -10.71 -4.79
C ILE A 214 9.43 -11.08 -6.05
N LEU A 215 10.31 -10.20 -6.51
CA LEU A 215 11.16 -10.44 -7.67
C LEU A 215 12.10 -11.63 -7.44
N ALA A 216 12.76 -11.68 -6.28
CA ALA A 216 13.63 -12.80 -5.91
C ALA A 216 12.86 -14.13 -5.92
N PHE A 217 11.66 -14.16 -5.33
CA PHE A 217 10.79 -15.34 -5.38
C PHE A 217 10.50 -15.76 -6.83
N VAL A 218 10.07 -14.83 -7.68
CA VAL A 218 9.77 -15.12 -9.08
C VAL A 218 11.00 -15.69 -9.79
N LEU A 219 12.17 -15.06 -9.66
CA LEU A 219 13.40 -15.51 -10.29
C LEU A 219 13.80 -16.92 -9.83
N ILE A 220 13.69 -17.23 -8.52
CA ILE A 220 13.94 -18.57 -7.98
C ILE A 220 13.02 -19.62 -8.64
N LYS A 221 11.77 -19.25 -8.95
CA LYS A 221 10.78 -20.17 -9.52
C LYS A 221 10.89 -20.36 -11.03
N VAL A 222 11.34 -19.34 -11.77
CA VAL A 222 11.27 -19.38 -13.24
C VAL A 222 12.61 -19.55 -13.94
N THR A 223 13.72 -19.20 -13.30
CA THR A 223 15.02 -19.13 -13.99
C THR A 223 15.89 -20.38 -13.82
N GLY A 224 15.67 -21.16 -12.75
CA GLY A 224 16.56 -22.26 -12.37
C GLY A 224 17.91 -21.82 -11.79
N VAL A 225 18.15 -20.52 -11.61
CA VAL A 225 19.34 -20.00 -10.91
C VAL A 225 19.28 -20.40 -9.43
N ASP A 226 20.44 -20.75 -8.86
CA ASP A 226 20.55 -21.13 -7.47
C ASP A 226 20.00 -20.05 -6.53
N ARG A 227 19.15 -20.47 -5.59
CA ARG A 227 18.55 -19.59 -4.56
C ARG A 227 19.61 -18.79 -3.82
N GLU A 228 20.74 -19.41 -3.48
CA GLU A 228 21.82 -18.76 -2.73
C GLU A 228 22.36 -17.52 -3.47
N VAL A 229 22.47 -17.58 -4.80
CA VAL A 229 22.94 -16.46 -5.62
C VAL A 229 21.91 -15.34 -5.61
N ILE A 230 20.63 -15.67 -5.83
CA ILE A 230 19.54 -14.69 -5.85
C ILE A 230 19.41 -13.99 -4.48
N GLU A 231 19.46 -14.75 -3.39
CA GLU A 231 19.31 -14.20 -2.03
C GLU A 231 20.49 -13.30 -1.64
N LYS A 232 21.72 -13.60 -2.09
CA LYS A 232 22.88 -12.71 -1.92
C LYS A 232 22.67 -11.36 -2.62
N TRP A 233 22.17 -11.39 -3.86
CA TRP A 233 21.86 -10.15 -4.60
C TRP A 233 20.69 -9.39 -3.97
N LEU A 234 19.67 -10.10 -3.47
CA LEU A 234 18.56 -9.47 -2.76
C LEU A 234 19.06 -8.65 -1.56
N TYR A 235 19.97 -9.21 -0.75
CA TYR A 235 20.57 -8.47 0.37
C TYR A 235 21.34 -7.23 -0.08
N LEU A 236 22.12 -7.33 -1.16
CA LEU A 236 22.86 -6.18 -1.68
C LEU A 236 21.91 -5.09 -2.18
N ILE A 237 20.85 -5.45 -2.90
CA ILE A 237 19.85 -4.49 -3.40
C ILE A 237 19.20 -3.75 -2.23
N ILE A 238 18.64 -4.47 -1.25
CA ILE A 238 17.95 -3.80 -0.12
C ILE A 238 18.91 -3.00 0.77
N ALA A 239 20.18 -3.42 0.89
CA ALA A 239 21.18 -2.65 1.61
C ALA A 239 21.46 -1.31 0.92
N MET A 240 21.65 -1.34 -0.40
CA MET A 240 21.86 -0.12 -1.20
C MET A 240 20.64 0.79 -1.17
N THR A 241 19.43 0.23 -1.27
CA THR A 241 18.17 0.95 -1.09
C THR A 241 18.17 1.70 0.25
N LEU A 242 18.41 1.02 1.37
CA LEU A 242 18.28 1.66 2.68
C LEU A 242 19.42 2.64 2.98
N ILE A 243 20.65 2.37 2.52
CA ILE A 243 21.79 3.30 2.66
C ILE A 243 21.51 4.61 1.92
N THR A 244 20.89 4.53 0.74
CA THR A 244 20.64 5.70 -0.10
C THR A 244 19.31 6.36 0.24
N GLY A 245 18.20 5.62 0.28
CA GLY A 245 16.84 6.14 0.45
C GLY A 245 16.55 6.76 1.82
N VAL A 246 17.08 6.21 2.92
CA VAL A 246 16.76 6.76 4.26
C VAL A 246 17.22 8.21 4.40
N ILE A 247 18.48 8.50 4.11
CA ILE A 247 19.00 9.88 4.10
C ILE A 247 18.56 10.62 2.82
N GLY A 248 18.35 9.88 1.73
CA GLY A 248 17.85 10.35 0.43
C GLY A 248 16.53 11.11 0.53
N THR A 249 15.69 10.81 1.52
CA THR A 249 14.50 11.60 1.88
C THR A 249 14.79 13.11 1.93
N GLY A 250 16.03 13.49 2.28
CA GLY A 250 16.50 14.87 2.30
C GLY A 250 16.35 15.64 0.98
N HIS A 251 16.24 14.97 -0.17
CA HIS A 251 15.96 15.64 -1.45
C HIS A 251 14.58 16.29 -1.52
N HIS A 252 13.69 15.93 -0.61
CA HIS A 252 12.39 16.54 -0.46
C HIS A 252 12.40 17.72 0.52
N TYR A 253 13.52 17.97 1.18
CA TYR A 253 13.64 19.01 2.21
C TYR A 253 14.30 20.29 1.71
N PHE A 254 14.58 20.40 0.40
CA PHE A 254 15.26 21.57 -0.16
C PHE A 254 14.46 22.87 0.00
N TYR A 255 13.12 22.78 -0.10
CA TYR A 255 12.24 23.95 -0.19
C TYR A 255 10.94 23.81 0.63
N ILE A 256 10.90 22.91 1.61
CA ILE A 256 9.74 22.78 2.51
C ILE A 256 9.73 23.84 3.59
#